data_AF-A0A924CCE9-F1
#
_entry.id   AF-A0A924CCE9-F1
#
_cell.length_a   1.000
_cell.length_b   1.000
_cell.length_c   1.000
_cell.angle_alpha   90.00
_cell.angle_beta   90.00
_cell.angle_gamma   90.00
#
_symmetry.space_group_name_H-M   'P 1'
#
loop_
_entity.id
_entity.type
_entity.pdbx_description
1 polymer ?
#
loop_
_entity_poly.entity_id
_entity_poly.type
_entity_poly.pdbx_seq_one_letter_code
_entity_poly.pdbx_strand_id
1 'polypeptide(L)'
;MTRIDGAALTLVLAGCESGAPRLVYLGPRLPDDERLESLAIAATAGRHGSQPDIPQPRGLLPETGHGGMGAAALALRRGDTALATVFGPAEILASPAALRVSMADPANGLALTIGWRIGAGDVVCASMTLTNTGGTPLAVDNLASLALPLPGWASEAVHFAGRWAREMQT
;
A
#
# COMPACT_ATOMS: atom_id res chain seq x y z
N MET A 1 8.17 13.68 0.89
CA MET A 1 7.59 12.94 2.03
C MET A 1 6.18 13.46 2.25
N THR A 2 5.25 12.61 2.67
CA THR A 2 3.87 13.00 2.95
C THR A 2 3.47 12.46 4.31
N ARG A 3 2.99 13.33 5.20
CA ARG A 3 2.57 12.99 6.57
C ARG A 3 1.10 13.34 6.74
N ILE A 4 0.35 12.46 7.41
CA ILE A 4 -0.98 12.75 7.95
C ILE A 4 -1.03 12.32 9.42
N ASP A 5 -1.78 13.05 10.23
CA ASP A 5 -1.82 12.88 11.67
C ASP A 5 -3.26 12.74 12.18
N GLY A 6 -3.39 11.91 13.21
CA GLY A 6 -4.50 11.88 14.14
C GLY A 6 -4.12 12.52 15.47
N ALA A 7 -4.91 12.25 16.51
CA ALA A 7 -4.62 12.67 17.88
C ALA A 7 -3.49 11.83 18.52
N ALA A 8 -3.44 10.53 18.24
CA ALA A 8 -2.47 9.58 18.78
C ALA A 8 -1.77 8.71 17.71
N LEU A 9 -2.05 8.96 16.42
CA LEU A 9 -1.49 8.21 15.30
C LEU A 9 -0.78 9.15 14.31
N THR A 10 0.35 8.71 13.75
CA THR A 10 0.98 9.33 12.58
C THR A 10 1.19 8.31 11.48
N LEU A 11 1.02 8.76 10.23
CA LEU A 11 1.28 7.98 9.02
C LEU A 11 2.17 8.78 8.08
N VAL A 12 3.24 8.15 7.59
CA VAL A 12 4.21 8.79 6.70
C VAL A 12 4.45 7.93 5.46
N LEU A 13 4.30 8.57 4.29
CA LEU A 13 4.64 8.00 2.99
C LEU A 13 5.90 8.66 2.43
N ALA A 14 6.78 7.84 1.89
CA ALA A 14 7.87 8.27 1.03
C ALA A 14 7.47 8.12 -0.44
N GLY A 15 7.54 9.21 -1.20
CA GLY A 15 7.38 9.15 -2.66
C GLY A 15 8.46 8.30 -3.33
N CYS A 16 8.15 7.80 -4.52
CA CYS A 16 9.09 7.11 -5.39
C CYS A 16 9.04 7.78 -6.77
N GLU A 17 10.20 8.02 -7.39
CA GLU A 17 10.27 8.74 -8.67
C GLU A 17 9.60 7.98 -9.82
N SER A 18 9.62 6.64 -9.78
CA SER A 18 9.18 5.80 -10.89
C SER A 18 8.07 4.80 -10.53
N GLY A 19 7.60 4.77 -9.29
CA GLY A 19 6.67 3.74 -8.82
C GLY A 19 5.76 4.19 -7.69
N ALA A 20 5.10 3.21 -7.08
CA ALA A 20 4.24 3.45 -5.93
C ALA A 20 5.02 4.00 -4.72
N PRO A 21 4.41 4.91 -3.93
CA PRO A 21 5.04 5.41 -2.72
C PRO A 21 5.16 4.29 -1.68
N ARG A 22 6.07 4.46 -0.72
CA ARG A 22 6.34 3.49 0.34
C ARG A 22 5.75 3.96 1.65
N LEU A 23 5.10 3.08 2.40
CA LEU A 23 4.80 3.34 3.81
C LEU A 23 6.09 3.25 4.62
N VAL A 24 6.54 4.37 5.20
CA VAL A 24 7.75 4.39 6.04
C VAL A 24 7.43 4.42 7.53
N TYR A 25 6.21 4.83 7.89
CA TYR A 25 5.75 4.82 9.27
C TYR A 25 4.24 4.74 9.37
N LEU A 26 3.79 3.90 10.31
CA LEU A 26 2.41 3.83 10.79
C LEU A 26 2.49 3.44 12.27
N GLY A 27 2.11 4.34 13.15
CA GLY A 27 2.27 4.11 14.59
C GLY A 27 1.87 5.31 15.44
N PRO A 28 2.30 5.32 16.71
CA PRO A 28 2.03 6.42 17.64
C PRO A 28 2.34 7.80 17.07
N ARG A 29 1.65 8.83 17.55
CA ARG A 29 1.85 10.20 17.07
C ARG A 29 3.30 10.64 17.25
N LEU A 30 3.91 11.04 16.13
CA LEU A 30 5.26 11.60 16.12
C LEU A 30 5.22 13.06 16.58
N PRO A 31 6.30 13.59 17.17
CA PRO A 31 6.47 15.02 17.41
C PRO A 31 6.22 15.83 16.13
N ASP A 32 5.71 17.05 16.27
CA ASP A 32 5.37 17.90 15.12
C ASP A 32 6.61 18.28 14.30
N ASP A 33 7.78 18.35 14.96
CA ASP A 33 9.08 18.70 14.40
C ASP A 33 9.93 17.48 13.97
N GLU A 34 9.32 16.28 13.94
CA GLU A 34 10.00 15.04 13.53
C GLU A 34 10.58 15.14 12.12
N ARG A 35 11.83 14.66 11.95
CA ARG A 35 12.55 14.71 10.68
C ARG A 35 12.22 13.50 9.81
N LEU A 36 11.23 13.66 8.93
CA LEU A 36 10.71 12.57 8.11
C LEU A 36 11.76 11.92 7.18
N GLU A 37 12.78 12.66 6.75
CA GLU A 37 13.87 12.13 5.93
C GLU A 37 14.69 11.09 6.70
N SER A 38 14.95 11.34 7.98
CA SER A 38 15.67 10.39 8.84
C SER A 38 14.87 9.09 9.01
N LEU A 39 13.56 9.18 9.11
CA LEU A 39 12.66 8.03 9.17
C LEU A 39 12.66 7.24 7.85
N ALA A 40 12.65 7.91 6.71
CA ALA A 40 12.73 7.25 5.40
C ALA A 40 14.07 6.53 5.19
N ILE A 41 15.18 7.11 5.67
CA ILE A 41 16.50 6.48 5.65
C ILE A 41 16.50 5.24 6.54
N ALA A 42 16.01 5.34 7.78
CA ALA A 42 15.92 4.21 8.71
C ALA A 42 15.02 3.09 8.20
N ALA A 43 13.95 3.42 7.46
CA ALA A 43 13.05 2.47 6.83
C ALA A 43 13.62 1.86 5.54
N THR A 44 14.82 2.24 5.09
CA THR A 44 15.46 1.66 3.91
C THR A 44 16.13 0.35 4.27
N ALA A 45 15.81 -0.71 3.54
CA ALA A 45 16.46 -2.00 3.73
C ALA A 45 17.93 -1.91 3.32
N GLY A 46 18.81 -2.45 4.16
CA GLY A 46 20.21 -2.63 3.79
C GLY A 46 20.36 -3.56 2.59
N ARG A 47 21.43 -3.35 1.81
CA ARG A 47 21.82 -4.29 0.76
C ARG A 47 22.45 -5.53 1.39
N HIS A 48 22.12 -6.72 0.90
CA HIS A 48 22.80 -7.95 1.29
C HIS A 48 23.42 -8.67 0.09
N GLY A 49 24.33 -9.61 0.33
CA GLY A 49 24.91 -10.43 -0.73
C GLY A 49 23.83 -11.21 -1.50
N SER A 50 24.02 -11.40 -2.80
CA SER A 50 23.12 -12.14 -3.69
C SER A 50 21.71 -11.56 -3.88
N GLN A 51 21.50 -10.28 -3.59
CA GLN A 51 20.28 -9.58 -4.03
C GLN A 51 20.40 -9.10 -5.49
N PRO A 52 19.28 -8.90 -6.21
CA PRO A 52 19.29 -8.25 -7.52
C PRO A 52 19.86 -6.82 -7.48
N ASP A 53 20.46 -6.37 -8.58
CA ASP A 53 21.05 -5.02 -8.69
C ASP A 53 20.03 -3.91 -8.40
N ILE A 54 18.80 -4.13 -8.89
CA ILE A 54 17.60 -3.34 -8.63
C ILE A 54 16.75 -4.10 -7.62
N PRO A 55 16.72 -3.69 -6.34
CA PRO A 55 15.86 -4.31 -5.34
C PRO A 55 14.40 -4.16 -5.73
N GLN A 56 13.58 -5.15 -5.34
CA GLN A 56 12.14 -5.05 -5.53
C GLN A 56 11.60 -3.79 -4.80
N PRO A 57 10.78 -2.95 -5.47
CA PRO A 57 10.15 -1.81 -4.81
C PRO A 57 9.27 -2.27 -3.64
N ARG A 58 9.41 -1.60 -2.49
CA ARG A 58 8.56 -1.80 -1.30
C ARG A 58 7.43 -0.77 -1.24
N GLY A 59 6.69 -0.66 -2.35
CA GLY A 59 5.57 0.29 -2.47
C GLY A 59 4.38 -0.10 -1.60
N LEU A 60 3.38 0.78 -1.53
CA LEU A 60 2.08 0.55 -0.87
C LEU A 60 1.32 -0.68 -1.41
N LEU A 61 1.72 -1.17 -2.57
CA LEU A 61 1.09 -2.28 -3.26
C LEU A 61 2.15 -3.33 -3.59
N PRO A 62 2.03 -4.56 -3.08
CA PRO A 62 2.71 -5.70 -3.68
C PRO A 62 2.14 -5.95 -5.08
N GLU A 63 2.98 -5.75 -6.10
CA GLU A 63 2.66 -5.95 -7.51
C GLU A 63 3.42 -7.14 -8.10
N THR A 64 2.77 -7.85 -9.03
CA THR A 64 3.38 -9.01 -9.71
C THR A 64 4.43 -8.61 -10.74
N GLY A 65 4.30 -7.44 -11.39
CA GLY A 65 5.22 -6.98 -12.43
C GLY A 65 6.65 -6.71 -11.93
N HIS A 66 6.83 -6.55 -10.62
CA HIS A 66 8.14 -6.36 -9.99
C HIS A 66 8.79 -7.67 -9.51
N GLY A 67 8.23 -8.84 -9.87
CA GLY A 67 8.78 -10.14 -9.47
C GLY A 67 8.58 -10.47 -7.98
N GLY A 68 7.59 -9.84 -7.35
CA GLY A 68 7.29 -10.05 -5.94
C GLY A 68 6.83 -11.46 -5.63
N MET A 69 7.42 -12.04 -4.59
CA MET A 69 6.98 -13.32 -4.04
C MET A 69 6.00 -13.05 -2.89
N GLY A 70 4.71 -13.32 -3.12
CA GLY A 70 3.66 -13.11 -2.12
C GLY A 70 2.29 -12.86 -2.76
N ALA A 71 1.27 -12.69 -1.91
CA ALA A 71 -0.05 -12.29 -2.39
C ALA A 71 0.00 -10.84 -2.91
N ALA A 72 -0.32 -10.67 -4.19
CA ALA A 72 -0.42 -9.34 -4.80
C ALA A 72 -1.65 -8.60 -4.26
N ALA A 73 -1.54 -7.28 -4.15
CA ALA A 73 -2.67 -6.42 -3.76
C ALA A 73 -3.79 -6.42 -4.80
N LEU A 74 -3.48 -6.80 -6.04
CA LEU A 74 -4.42 -6.92 -7.12
C LEU A 74 -4.05 -8.10 -8.03
N ALA A 75 -5.07 -8.74 -8.58
CA ALA A 75 -4.94 -9.77 -9.61
C ALA A 75 -5.97 -9.49 -10.70
N LEU A 76 -5.47 -9.25 -11.92
CA LEU A 76 -6.26 -8.78 -13.05
C LEU A 76 -6.01 -9.65 -14.27
N ARG A 77 -7.03 -9.77 -15.13
CA ARG A 77 -6.94 -10.49 -16.40
C ARG A 77 -7.60 -9.76 -17.55
N ARG A 78 -7.13 -10.02 -18.77
CA ARG A 78 -7.86 -9.75 -20.02
C ARG A 78 -8.06 -11.07 -20.75
N GLY A 79 -9.33 -11.50 -20.87
CA GLY A 79 -9.63 -12.88 -21.24
C GLY A 79 -9.01 -13.85 -20.24
N ASP A 80 -8.24 -14.81 -20.72
CA ASP A 80 -7.55 -15.81 -19.88
C ASP A 80 -6.11 -15.42 -19.50
N THR A 81 -5.66 -14.23 -19.90
CA THR A 81 -4.29 -13.77 -19.67
C THR A 81 -4.20 -12.91 -18.40
N ALA A 82 -3.36 -13.34 -17.45
CA ALA A 82 -3.00 -12.55 -16.27
C ALA A 82 -2.16 -11.34 -16.65
N LEU A 83 -2.46 -10.19 -16.03
CA LEU A 83 -1.71 -8.96 -16.22
C LEU A 83 -0.63 -8.83 -15.14
N ALA A 84 0.58 -8.51 -15.58
CA ALA A 84 1.66 -8.05 -14.70
C ALA A 84 1.58 -6.53 -14.60
N THR A 85 1.12 -6.01 -13.47
CA THR A 85 0.94 -4.57 -13.28
C THR A 85 2.19 -3.90 -12.75
N VAL A 86 2.41 -2.66 -13.19
CA VAL A 86 3.46 -1.76 -12.70
C VAL A 86 2.89 -0.34 -12.64
N PHE A 87 2.42 0.08 -11.46
CA PHE A 87 1.86 1.41 -11.23
C PHE A 87 2.92 2.45 -10.89
N GLY A 88 2.91 3.56 -11.62
CA GLY A 88 3.75 4.71 -11.35
C GLY A 88 3.86 5.67 -12.53
N PRO A 89 4.49 6.84 -12.34
CA PRO A 89 4.81 7.45 -11.04
C PRO A 89 3.54 7.86 -10.28
N ALA A 90 3.69 8.16 -8.99
CA ALA A 90 2.56 8.51 -8.13
C ALA A 90 2.44 10.01 -7.89
N GLU A 91 1.21 10.52 -8.02
CA GLU A 91 0.83 11.83 -7.49
C GLU A 91 0.22 11.65 -6.10
N ILE A 92 0.67 12.43 -5.12
CA ILE A 92 0.14 12.38 -3.76
C ILE A 92 -0.45 13.73 -3.39
N LEU A 93 -1.75 13.74 -3.10
CA LEU A 93 -2.45 14.88 -2.54
C LEU A 93 -2.78 14.59 -1.09
N ALA A 94 -2.43 15.49 -0.19
CA ALA A 94 -2.66 15.31 1.25
C ALA A 94 -3.30 16.54 1.89
N SER A 95 -4.08 16.27 2.92
CA SER A 95 -4.57 17.22 3.91
C SER A 95 -4.08 16.75 5.30
N PRO A 96 -4.31 17.50 6.39
CA PRO A 96 -3.78 17.14 7.70
C PRO A 96 -4.09 15.70 8.16
N ALA A 97 -5.25 15.14 7.78
CA ALA A 97 -5.70 13.82 8.23
C ALA A 97 -6.10 12.87 7.08
N ALA A 98 -5.81 13.21 5.83
CA ALA A 98 -6.17 12.38 4.69
C ALA A 98 -5.16 12.49 3.55
N LEU A 99 -5.00 11.43 2.79
CA LEU A 99 -4.20 11.41 1.58
C LEU A 99 -4.89 10.65 0.46
N ARG A 100 -4.56 11.03 -0.76
CA ARG A 100 -4.91 10.35 -1.99
C ARG A 100 -3.63 10.14 -2.81
N VAL A 101 -3.43 8.91 -3.26
CA VAL A 101 -2.35 8.53 -4.17
C VAL A 101 -2.98 8.14 -5.50
N SER A 102 -2.58 8.79 -6.59
CA SER A 102 -3.02 8.49 -7.95
C SER A 102 -1.85 7.98 -8.77
N MET A 103 -2.04 6.86 -9.48
CA MET A 103 -1.04 6.22 -10.32
C MET A 103 -1.67 5.67 -11.60
N ALA A 104 -0.85 5.38 -12.60
CA ALA A 104 -1.27 4.70 -13.82
C ALA A 104 -0.34 3.53 -14.15
N ASP A 105 -0.89 2.58 -14.89
CA ASP A 105 -0.13 1.57 -15.62
C ASP A 105 -0.55 1.70 -17.10
N PRO A 106 0.18 2.53 -17.88
CA PRO A 106 -0.17 2.77 -19.27
C PRO A 106 -0.04 1.52 -20.15
N ALA A 107 0.86 0.60 -19.81
CA ALA A 107 1.09 -0.62 -20.58
C ALA A 107 -0.14 -1.54 -20.56
N ASN A 108 -0.83 -1.59 -19.42
CA ASN A 108 -2.06 -2.36 -19.26
C ASN A 108 -3.36 -1.54 -19.46
N GLY A 109 -3.25 -0.22 -19.64
CA GLY A 109 -4.39 0.69 -19.78
C GLY A 109 -5.20 0.79 -18.49
N LEU A 110 -4.54 1.05 -17.37
CA LEU A 110 -5.13 1.11 -16.04
C LEU A 110 -4.78 2.42 -15.32
N ALA A 111 -5.69 2.89 -14.48
CA ALA A 111 -5.46 3.92 -13.49
C ALA A 111 -5.87 3.42 -12.10
N LEU A 112 -5.16 3.84 -11.07
CA LEU A 112 -5.38 3.43 -9.69
C LEU A 112 -5.40 4.64 -8.76
N THR A 113 -6.34 4.65 -7.83
CA THR A 113 -6.40 5.65 -6.77
C THR A 113 -6.50 4.95 -5.41
N ILE A 114 -5.58 5.27 -4.51
CA ILE A 114 -5.60 4.86 -3.10
C ILE A 114 -6.02 6.06 -2.26
N GLY A 115 -7.00 5.90 -1.39
CA GLY A 115 -7.45 6.96 -0.49
C GLY A 115 -7.43 6.52 0.95
N TRP A 116 -6.64 7.20 1.79
CA TRP A 116 -6.54 6.95 3.23
C TRP A 116 -6.99 8.18 4.02
N ARG A 117 -7.73 7.97 5.12
CA ARG A 117 -8.20 9.05 6.01
C ARG A 117 -8.18 8.58 7.46
N ILE A 118 -7.64 9.40 8.34
CA ILE A 118 -7.74 9.23 9.78
C ILE A 118 -9.06 9.85 10.24
N GLY A 119 -9.93 9.02 10.82
CA GLY A 119 -11.24 9.40 11.33
C GLY A 119 -11.24 9.67 12.84
N ALA A 120 -12.45 9.71 13.42
CA ALA A 120 -12.61 9.80 14.86
C ALA A 120 -11.96 8.60 15.57
N GLY A 121 -11.31 8.86 16.71
CA GLY A 121 -10.61 7.82 17.47
C GLY A 121 -9.38 7.25 16.76
N ASP A 122 -8.78 7.99 15.83
CA ASP A 122 -7.60 7.62 15.05
C ASP A 122 -7.76 6.36 14.17
N VAL A 123 -9.00 6.02 13.84
CA VAL A 123 -9.29 4.91 12.92
C VAL A 123 -8.91 5.31 11.50
N VAL A 124 -8.00 4.55 10.87
CA VAL A 124 -7.64 4.73 9.47
C VAL A 124 -8.66 4.02 8.58
N CYS A 125 -9.37 4.81 7.76
CA CYS A 125 -10.18 4.29 6.67
C CYS A 125 -9.33 4.26 5.38
N ALA A 126 -9.27 3.11 4.72
CA ALA A 126 -8.55 2.93 3.46
C ALA A 126 -9.49 2.48 2.35
N SER A 127 -9.21 2.91 1.12
CA SER A 127 -9.93 2.52 -0.09
C SER A 127 -8.98 2.43 -1.27
N MET A 128 -9.32 1.58 -2.24
CA MET A 128 -8.62 1.45 -3.50
C MET A 128 -9.62 1.40 -4.65
N THR A 129 -9.43 2.26 -5.64
CA THR A 129 -10.27 2.37 -6.84
C THR A 129 -9.42 2.07 -8.06
N LEU A 130 -9.81 1.05 -8.81
CA LEU A 130 -9.20 0.67 -10.09
C LEU A 130 -10.10 1.11 -11.24
N THR A 131 -9.51 1.79 -12.23
CA THR A 131 -10.19 2.24 -13.44
C THR A 131 -9.54 1.61 -14.66
N ASN A 132 -10.33 0.89 -15.47
CA ASN A 132 -9.90 0.44 -16.79
C ASN A 132 -9.97 1.62 -17.76
N THR A 133 -8.82 2.11 -18.21
CA THR A 133 -8.72 3.20 -19.19
C THR A 133 -8.49 2.69 -20.62
N GLY A 134 -8.29 1.39 -20.78
CA GLY A 134 -8.16 0.72 -22.08
C GLY A 134 -9.51 0.35 -22.71
N GLY A 135 -9.48 0.00 -24.00
CA GLY A 135 -10.67 -0.37 -24.78
C GLY A 135 -11.13 -1.82 -24.64
N THR A 136 -10.34 -2.69 -23.99
CA THR A 136 -10.70 -4.09 -23.76
C THR A 136 -11.38 -4.26 -22.40
N PRO A 137 -12.29 -5.25 -22.23
CA PRO A 137 -12.80 -5.63 -20.91
C PRO A 137 -11.68 -6.07 -19.96
N LEU A 138 -11.87 -5.82 -18.67
CA LEU A 138 -10.94 -6.16 -17.60
C LEU A 138 -11.68 -7.07 -16.60
N ALA A 139 -11.11 -8.23 -16.30
CA ALA A 139 -11.55 -9.08 -15.20
C ALA A 139 -10.72 -8.75 -13.94
N VAL A 140 -11.40 -8.63 -12.81
CA VAL A 140 -10.78 -8.35 -11.50
C VAL A 140 -10.97 -9.58 -10.63
N ASP A 141 -9.90 -10.36 -10.44
CA ASP A 141 -9.93 -11.57 -9.61
C ASP A 141 -9.67 -11.22 -8.13
N ASN A 142 -8.85 -10.20 -7.89
CA ASN A 142 -8.59 -9.67 -6.55
C ASN A 142 -8.34 -8.16 -6.60
N LEU A 143 -8.85 -7.45 -5.59
CA LEU A 143 -8.57 -6.05 -5.35
C LEU A 143 -8.60 -5.79 -3.83
N ALA A 144 -7.44 -5.81 -3.19
CA ALA A 144 -7.33 -5.56 -1.76
C ALA A 144 -7.70 -4.11 -1.44
N SER A 145 -8.55 -3.89 -0.43
CA SER A 145 -8.81 -2.52 0.05
C SER A 145 -7.58 -1.90 0.73
N LEU A 146 -6.68 -2.74 1.24
CA LEU A 146 -5.49 -2.35 1.97
C LEU A 146 -4.46 -3.48 1.94
N ALA A 147 -3.19 -3.14 1.71
CA ALA A 147 -2.05 -4.01 1.95
C ALA A 147 -1.06 -3.26 2.85
N LEU A 148 -0.86 -3.75 4.07
CA LEU A 148 0.08 -3.16 5.02
C LEU A 148 1.24 -4.12 5.28
N PRO A 149 2.50 -3.66 5.18
CA PRO A 149 3.62 -4.43 5.67
C PRO A 149 3.49 -4.55 7.20
N LEU A 150 3.49 -5.77 7.71
CA LEU A 150 3.57 -6.00 9.15
C LEU A 150 4.99 -5.79 9.65
N PRO A 151 5.17 -5.24 10.86
CA PRO A 151 6.49 -5.12 11.45
C PRO A 151 7.07 -6.50 11.75
N GLY A 152 8.39 -6.66 11.61
CA GLY A 152 9.05 -7.96 11.80
C GLY A 152 8.99 -8.53 13.22
N TRP A 153 8.57 -7.75 14.21
CA TRP A 153 8.35 -8.20 15.59
C TRP A 153 6.95 -8.77 15.84
N ALA A 154 6.00 -8.59 14.91
CA ALA A 154 4.65 -9.13 15.06
C ALA A 154 4.69 -10.66 14.93
N SER A 155 4.43 -11.36 16.04
CA SER A 155 4.48 -12.83 16.11
C SER A 155 3.11 -13.48 16.32
N GLU A 156 2.08 -12.69 16.63
CA GLU A 156 0.74 -13.19 16.95
C GLU A 156 -0.31 -12.49 16.09
N ALA A 157 -1.33 -13.24 15.70
CA ALA A 157 -2.49 -12.74 14.98
C ALA A 157 -3.76 -13.29 15.64
N VAL A 158 -4.59 -12.40 16.14
CA VAL A 158 -5.91 -12.76 16.67
C VAL A 158 -6.93 -12.64 15.55
N HIS A 159 -7.66 -13.72 15.32
CA HIS A 159 -8.76 -13.76 14.37
C HIS A 159 -10.01 -14.25 15.09
N PHE A 160 -11.14 -13.62 14.82
CA PHE A 160 -12.40 -14.05 15.40
C PHE A 160 -13.10 -15.00 14.42
N ALA A 161 -13.05 -16.29 14.72
CA ALA A 161 -13.79 -17.32 14.00
C ALA A 161 -15.04 -17.75 14.79
N GLY A 162 -15.89 -18.54 14.16
CA GLY A 162 -17.07 -19.06 14.82
C GLY A 162 -17.92 -19.92 13.90
N ARG A 163 -19.09 -20.29 14.41
CA ARG A 163 -20.17 -20.91 13.64
C ARG A 163 -21.50 -20.33 14.09
N TRP A 164 -22.57 -20.65 13.39
CA TRP A 164 -23.91 -20.21 13.77
C TRP A 164 -24.21 -20.55 15.25
N ALA A 165 -24.70 -19.55 15.99
CA ALA A 165 -25.01 -19.57 17.42
C ALA A 165 -23.78 -19.73 18.35
N ARG A 166 -22.57 -19.58 17.80
CA ARG A 166 -21.27 -19.55 18.50
C ARG A 166 -20.26 -18.68 17.75
N GLU A 167 -20.64 -17.42 17.51
CA GLU A 167 -19.82 -16.42 16.85
C GLU A 167 -18.67 -15.94 17.77
N MET A 168 -17.48 -15.71 17.21
CA MET A 168 -16.33 -15.07 17.86
C MET A 168 -15.78 -15.77 19.14
N GLN A 169 -15.70 -17.10 19.16
CA GLN A 169 -15.35 -17.89 20.36
C GLN A 169 -14.01 -18.65 20.31
N THR A 170 -13.12 -18.35 19.37
CA THR A 170 -11.77 -18.97 19.29
C THR A 170 -10.71 -18.16 20.00
#